data_AF-A0A2W6YWZ7-F1
#
_entry.id   AF-A0A2W6YWZ7-F1
#
_cell.length_a   1.000
_cell.length_b   1.000
_cell.length_c   1.000
_cell.angle_alpha   90.00
_cell.angle_beta   90.00
_cell.angle_gamma   90.00
#
_symmetry.space_group_name_H-M   'P 1'
#
loop_
_entity.id
_entity.type
_entity.pdbx_description
1 polymer ?
#
loop_
_entity_poly.entity_id
_entity_poly.type
_entity_poly.pdbx_seq_one_letter_code
_entity_poly.pdbx_strand_id
1 'polypeptide(L)'
;MAVSEVKFTFEDLAKAQYNLKNLGLYDGEIDGIYGKLSAAAFLQFANALSIDTILDANSRMLTDQLLQLPAVVRHLLDILGEGERLFLKFTNAQRVFVNMGQADHNYLGFLDRGIYGCQAGKKKSLPNRNFAPSPLLNHIPAYADRLSSLPDGVNVVSYGQVAMLAGTKVRVRFLPYPAIGQIPNIENIGLEFLDQSITNACICIGSVVNGQMLCRWIGRNPLSNVQFWSSTKILPLLYTITEANRVDFIQPIANCKVNGANDPTSNWTFLELAERICAYEEEGNMTSNALAAGFKQFTTPAALENWLKKITGNQSLSFRGRYGEKPFFEKPTLSSPTDTIIITGERESHRGDNLVSAYDLTRVLSQVAWHRHIPPAQRLPAAQWHSLTSLIRAMGQDTARYVDVAIAALGLPFFISDPVVISKMGFGYSDQRKQTELTYTACIQFVDRLSKSQDEMPLPKLRSVNMTLRAVLDLKDPVREALEIDARMATTVTEILRRIITEELI
;
A
#
# COMPACT_ATOMS: atom_id res chain seq x y z
N MET A 1 27.01 -19.07 -8.50
CA MET A 1 25.99 -18.58 -7.55
C MET A 1 25.35 -19.81 -6.95
N ALA A 2 25.61 -20.11 -5.68
CA ALA A 2 24.88 -21.16 -4.99
C ALA A 2 23.56 -20.52 -4.54
N VAL A 3 22.46 -20.91 -5.19
CA VAL A 3 21.11 -20.75 -4.64
C VAL A 3 21.17 -21.39 -3.26
N SER A 4 20.84 -20.67 -2.19
CA SER A 4 20.71 -21.29 -0.87
C SER A 4 19.66 -22.39 -1.01
N GLU A 5 20.07 -23.65 -1.01
CA GLU A 5 19.12 -24.77 -1.02
C GLU A 5 18.18 -24.59 0.16
N VAL A 6 16.91 -24.32 -0.14
CA VAL A 6 15.83 -24.42 0.85
C VAL A 6 15.83 -25.86 1.33
N LYS A 7 16.42 -26.11 2.50
CA LYS A 7 16.42 -27.45 3.11
C LYS A 7 15.06 -27.68 3.75
N PHE A 8 14.17 -28.30 2.99
CA PHE A 8 13.00 -28.98 3.54
C PHE A 8 13.49 -30.09 4.49
N THR A 9 12.81 -30.27 5.62
CA THR A 9 13.00 -31.51 6.37
C THR A 9 12.45 -32.68 5.55
N PHE A 10 12.95 -33.88 5.79
CA PHE A 10 12.45 -35.08 5.12
C PHE A 10 10.94 -35.24 5.28
N GLU A 11 10.43 -34.97 6.49
CA GLU A 11 9.00 -35.06 6.81
C GLU A 11 8.18 -33.98 6.11
N ASP A 12 8.63 -32.71 6.15
CA ASP A 12 7.95 -31.61 5.46
C ASP A 12 7.86 -31.89 3.95
N LEU A 13 8.92 -32.44 3.38
CA LEU A 13 8.98 -32.72 1.96
C LEU A 13 8.13 -33.92 1.57
N ALA A 14 8.16 -35.01 2.34
CA ALA A 14 7.27 -36.16 2.11
C ALA A 14 5.80 -35.73 2.18
N LYS A 15 5.46 -34.86 3.15
CA LYS A 15 4.11 -34.29 3.28
C LYS A 15 3.76 -33.39 2.10
N ALA A 16 4.68 -32.53 1.65
CA ALA A 16 4.45 -31.68 0.48
C ALA A 16 4.28 -32.51 -0.80
N GLN A 17 5.12 -33.53 -1.02
CA GLN A 17 5.00 -34.48 -2.13
C GLN A 17 3.65 -35.21 -2.11
N TYR A 18 3.21 -35.70 -0.94
CA TYR A 18 1.89 -36.32 -0.78
C TYR A 18 0.76 -35.37 -1.19
N ASN A 19 0.78 -34.13 -0.70
CA ASN A 19 -0.23 -33.13 -1.02
C ASN A 19 -0.20 -32.73 -2.51
N LEU A 20 0.98 -32.56 -3.09
CA LEU A 20 1.15 -32.26 -4.52
C LEU A 20 0.69 -33.42 -5.41
N LYS A 21 0.90 -34.68 -4.97
CA LYS A 21 0.38 -35.87 -5.66
C LYS A 21 -1.14 -35.92 -5.65
N ASN A 22 -1.76 -35.55 -4.53
CA ASN A 22 -3.22 -35.44 -4.41
C ASN A 22 -3.82 -34.33 -5.29
N LEU A 23 -3.06 -33.26 -5.56
CA LEU A 23 -3.42 -32.23 -6.53
C LEU A 23 -3.20 -32.67 -8.00
N GLY A 24 -2.63 -33.86 -8.23
CA GLY A 24 -2.24 -34.33 -9.57
C GLY A 24 -1.05 -33.57 -10.17
N LEU A 25 -0.24 -32.92 -9.33
CA LEU A 25 0.92 -32.12 -9.75
C LEU A 25 2.26 -32.86 -9.57
N TYR A 26 2.25 -34.02 -8.91
CA TYR A 26 3.45 -34.81 -8.61
C TYR A 26 3.24 -36.30 -8.89
N ASP A 27 3.93 -36.82 -9.89
CA ASP A 27 3.81 -38.22 -10.33
C ASP A 27 4.91 -39.14 -9.75
N GLY A 28 5.81 -38.59 -8.92
CA GLY A 28 6.90 -39.35 -8.30
C GLY A 28 6.46 -40.20 -7.10
N GLU A 29 7.40 -40.99 -6.58
CA GLU A 29 7.26 -41.63 -5.27
C GLU A 29 7.37 -40.59 -4.14
N ILE A 30 6.67 -40.83 -3.05
CA ILE A 30 6.75 -39.99 -1.85
C ILE A 30 7.93 -40.52 -1.03
N ASP A 31 9.10 -39.95 -1.29
CA ASP A 31 10.38 -40.39 -0.74
C ASP A 31 11.03 -39.34 0.17
N GLY A 32 10.43 -38.16 0.33
CA GLY A 32 10.97 -37.07 1.14
C GLY A 32 12.25 -36.47 0.57
N ILE A 33 12.57 -36.71 -0.71
CA ILE A 33 13.79 -36.21 -1.37
C ILE A 33 13.46 -35.09 -2.36
N TYR A 34 14.21 -33.98 -2.29
CA TYR A 34 13.98 -32.84 -3.18
C TYR A 34 14.69 -33.08 -4.51
N GLY A 35 13.96 -33.64 -5.46
CA GLY A 35 14.44 -33.92 -6.82
C GLY A 35 13.83 -33.02 -7.89
N LYS A 36 14.21 -33.28 -9.15
CA LYS A 36 13.66 -32.58 -10.33
C LYS A 36 12.13 -32.65 -10.41
N LEU A 37 11.54 -33.78 -10.01
CA LEU A 37 10.09 -33.96 -10.00
C LEU A 37 9.41 -33.07 -8.95
N SER A 38 9.97 -32.97 -7.75
CA SER A 38 9.44 -32.10 -6.69
C SER A 38 9.54 -30.63 -7.10
N ALA A 39 10.67 -30.22 -7.69
CA ALA A 39 10.85 -28.87 -8.24
C ALA A 39 9.80 -28.53 -9.32
N ALA A 40 9.55 -29.47 -10.24
CA ALA A 40 8.52 -29.30 -11.26
C ALA A 40 7.11 -29.20 -10.64
N ALA A 41 6.80 -30.02 -9.64
CA ALA A 41 5.53 -30.00 -8.95
C ALA A 41 5.29 -28.70 -8.17
N PHE A 42 6.31 -28.17 -7.49
CA PHE A 42 6.22 -26.86 -6.84
C PHE A 42 6.06 -25.72 -7.83
N LEU A 43 6.72 -25.79 -9.00
CA LEU A 43 6.49 -24.84 -10.08
C LEU A 43 5.05 -24.89 -10.58
N GLN A 44 4.51 -26.09 -10.78
CA GLN A 44 3.10 -26.26 -11.15
C GLN A 44 2.16 -25.76 -10.05
N PHE A 45 2.49 -25.97 -8.79
CA PHE A 45 1.73 -25.44 -7.65
C PHE A 45 1.74 -23.91 -7.60
N ALA A 46 2.90 -23.28 -7.80
CA ALA A 46 3.01 -21.83 -7.92
C ALA A 46 2.16 -21.30 -9.09
N ASN A 47 2.12 -22.04 -10.21
CA ASN A 47 1.23 -21.75 -11.33
C ASN A 47 -0.25 -21.96 -10.96
N ALA A 48 -0.60 -22.96 -10.15
CA ALA A 48 -1.96 -23.20 -9.69
C ALA A 48 -2.47 -22.09 -8.75
N LEU A 49 -1.64 -21.62 -7.81
CA LEU A 49 -1.87 -20.40 -6.99
C LEU A 49 -2.03 -19.11 -7.81
N SER A 50 -1.82 -19.20 -9.12
CA SER A 50 -1.98 -18.10 -10.06
C SER A 50 -3.32 -18.15 -10.80
N ILE A 51 -4.15 -19.18 -10.54
CA ILE A 51 -5.43 -19.45 -11.22
C ILE A 51 -6.55 -19.68 -10.17
N ASP A 52 -6.49 -19.02 -9.00
CA ASP A 52 -7.33 -19.25 -7.79
C ASP A 52 -8.85 -19.43 -8.02
N THR A 53 -9.40 -18.96 -9.15
CA THR A 53 -10.82 -19.08 -9.48
C THR A 53 -11.28 -20.49 -9.91
N ILE A 54 -10.38 -21.46 -10.14
CA ILE A 54 -10.72 -22.76 -10.75
C ILE A 54 -10.55 -23.96 -9.79
N LEU A 55 -10.10 -23.76 -8.55
CA LEU A 55 -9.89 -24.87 -7.62
C LEU A 55 -11.23 -25.35 -7.03
N ASP A 56 -11.49 -26.65 -7.12
CA ASP A 56 -12.54 -27.34 -6.38
C ASP A 56 -12.25 -27.33 -4.85
N ALA A 57 -13.22 -27.76 -4.05
CA ALA A 57 -13.11 -27.73 -2.58
C ALA A 57 -11.92 -28.55 -2.04
N ASN A 58 -11.63 -29.70 -2.64
CA ASN A 58 -10.51 -30.55 -2.22
C ASN A 58 -9.18 -29.89 -2.60
N SER A 59 -9.09 -29.36 -3.82
CA SER A 59 -7.91 -28.65 -4.30
C SER A 59 -7.59 -27.41 -3.44
N ARG A 60 -8.61 -26.68 -2.99
CA ARG A 60 -8.45 -25.57 -2.03
C ARG A 60 -7.93 -26.05 -0.68
N MET A 61 -8.54 -27.08 -0.10
CA MET A 61 -8.11 -27.63 1.18
C MET A 61 -6.64 -28.10 1.13
N LEU A 62 -6.23 -28.80 0.07
CA LEU A 62 -4.84 -29.24 -0.12
C LEU A 62 -3.89 -28.05 -0.29
N THR A 63 -4.32 -27.02 -1.02
CA THR A 63 -3.58 -25.76 -1.17
C THR A 63 -3.35 -25.11 0.18
N ASP A 64 -4.38 -25.00 1.01
CA ASP A 64 -4.28 -24.43 2.36
C ASP A 64 -3.34 -25.25 3.25
N GLN A 65 -3.37 -26.58 3.15
CA GLN A 65 -2.45 -27.47 3.86
C GLN A 65 -0.99 -27.29 3.42
N LEU A 66 -0.74 -27.10 2.13
CA LEU A 66 0.60 -26.81 1.59
C LEU A 66 1.11 -25.44 2.05
N LEU A 67 0.25 -24.42 2.02
CA LEU A 67 0.60 -23.05 2.42
C LEU A 67 0.81 -22.87 3.92
N GLN A 68 0.46 -23.86 4.75
CA GLN A 68 0.81 -23.88 6.17
C GLN A 68 2.23 -24.39 6.43
N LEU A 69 2.92 -24.95 5.43
CA LEU A 69 4.29 -25.46 5.57
C LEU A 69 5.31 -24.34 5.29
N PRO A 70 6.13 -23.91 6.28
CA PRO A 70 7.06 -22.80 6.08
C PRO A 70 8.07 -23.02 4.95
N ALA A 71 8.54 -24.26 4.78
CA ALA A 71 9.49 -24.61 3.73
C ALA A 71 8.85 -24.48 2.32
N VAL A 72 7.56 -24.82 2.17
CA VAL A 72 6.82 -24.66 0.92
C VAL A 72 6.74 -23.18 0.55
N VAL A 73 6.37 -22.32 1.49
CA VAL A 73 6.25 -20.89 1.23
C VAL A 73 7.60 -20.25 0.94
N ARG A 74 8.69 -20.64 1.63
CA ARG A 74 10.05 -20.19 1.26
C ARG A 74 10.40 -20.55 -0.17
N HIS A 75 10.09 -21.78 -0.57
CA HIS A 75 10.36 -22.22 -1.93
C HIS A 75 9.48 -21.51 -2.98
N LEU A 76 8.22 -21.20 -2.65
CA LEU A 76 7.37 -20.32 -3.47
C LEU A 76 7.99 -18.94 -3.65
N LEU A 77 8.54 -18.34 -2.58
CA LEU A 77 9.19 -17.03 -2.64
C LEU A 77 10.42 -17.05 -3.57
N ASP A 78 11.14 -18.16 -3.66
CA ASP A 78 12.27 -18.31 -4.58
C ASP A 78 11.80 -18.44 -6.05
N ILE A 79 10.76 -19.24 -6.30
CA ILE A 79 10.24 -19.50 -7.65
C ILE A 79 9.51 -18.27 -8.23
N LEU A 80 8.79 -17.54 -7.39
CA LEU A 80 7.98 -16.39 -7.80
C LEU A 80 8.81 -15.11 -8.02
N GLY A 81 10.10 -15.09 -7.66
CA GLY A 81 10.98 -13.93 -7.83
C GLY A 81 11.40 -13.63 -9.28
N GLU A 82 10.93 -14.39 -10.26
CA GLU A 82 11.08 -14.07 -11.68
C GLU A 82 9.95 -13.11 -12.12
N GLY A 83 10.20 -11.80 -12.09
CA GLY A 83 9.17 -10.75 -12.30
C GLY A 83 8.27 -10.91 -13.54
N GLU A 84 8.75 -11.55 -14.61
CA GLU A 84 7.95 -11.88 -15.80
C GLU A 84 6.80 -12.87 -15.49
N ARG A 85 7.03 -13.84 -14.60
CA ARG A 85 6.01 -14.81 -14.17
C ARG A 85 4.89 -14.12 -13.40
N LEU A 86 5.25 -13.24 -12.47
CA LEU A 86 4.28 -12.43 -11.72
C LEU A 86 3.46 -11.53 -12.65
N PHE A 87 4.11 -10.92 -13.64
CA PHE A 87 3.41 -10.11 -14.62
C PHE A 87 2.41 -10.93 -15.44
N LEU A 88 2.85 -12.07 -15.99
CA LEU A 88 1.97 -12.96 -16.75
C LEU A 88 0.79 -13.47 -15.89
N LYS A 89 1.04 -13.79 -14.61
CA LYS A 89 -0.01 -14.14 -13.63
C LYS A 89 -1.07 -13.04 -13.56
N PHE A 90 -0.68 -11.81 -13.27
CA PHE A 90 -1.63 -10.74 -13.07
C PHE A 90 -2.33 -10.30 -14.36
N THR A 91 -1.64 -10.35 -15.51
CA THR A 91 -2.28 -10.13 -16.81
C THR A 91 -3.32 -11.21 -17.14
N ASN A 92 -3.02 -12.50 -16.87
CA ASN A 92 -3.97 -13.59 -17.11
C ASN A 92 -5.18 -13.49 -16.18
N ALA A 93 -4.96 -13.20 -14.89
CA ALA A 93 -6.05 -12.96 -13.95
C ALA A 93 -6.93 -11.78 -14.41
N GLN A 94 -6.32 -10.68 -14.88
CA GLN A 94 -7.06 -9.54 -15.44
C GLN A 94 -7.93 -9.95 -16.63
N ARG A 95 -7.40 -10.74 -17.56
CA ARG A 95 -8.16 -11.26 -18.70
C ARG A 95 -9.33 -12.14 -18.28
N VAL A 96 -9.15 -12.99 -17.27
CA VAL A 96 -10.22 -13.82 -16.71
C VAL A 96 -11.32 -12.94 -16.12
N PHE A 97 -10.98 -11.91 -15.32
CA PHE A 97 -11.98 -10.99 -14.77
C PHE A 97 -12.76 -10.27 -15.86
N VAL A 98 -12.09 -9.82 -16.94
CA VAL A 98 -12.76 -9.20 -18.08
C VAL A 98 -13.71 -10.17 -18.79
N ASN A 99 -13.24 -11.38 -19.10
CA ASN A 99 -14.04 -12.40 -19.79
C ASN A 99 -15.27 -12.83 -18.97
N MET A 100 -15.17 -12.80 -17.64
CA MET A 100 -16.29 -13.10 -16.74
C MET A 100 -17.23 -11.89 -16.50
N GLY A 101 -16.95 -10.73 -17.09
CA GLY A 101 -17.72 -9.50 -16.85
C GLY A 101 -17.56 -8.97 -15.42
N GLN A 102 -16.44 -9.28 -14.76
CA GLN A 102 -16.10 -8.82 -13.42
C GLN A 102 -15.27 -7.54 -13.42
N ALA A 103 -14.51 -7.27 -14.48
CA ALA A 103 -13.70 -6.08 -14.63
C ALA A 103 -13.79 -5.50 -16.04
N ASP A 104 -13.52 -4.21 -16.18
CA ASP A 104 -13.34 -3.51 -17.47
C ASP A 104 -12.26 -2.42 -17.31
N HIS A 105 -12.19 -1.45 -18.22
CA HIS A 105 -11.22 -0.34 -18.17
C HIS A 105 -11.57 0.76 -17.16
N ASN A 106 -12.78 0.76 -16.59
CA ASN A 106 -13.23 1.69 -15.56
C ASN A 106 -13.23 1.06 -14.16
N TYR A 107 -13.47 -0.25 -14.10
CA TYR A 107 -13.58 -1.05 -12.87
C TYR A 107 -12.56 -2.17 -12.96
N LEU A 108 -11.30 -1.86 -12.66
CA LEU A 108 -10.21 -2.80 -12.91
C LEU A 108 -10.27 -3.98 -11.93
N GLY A 109 -9.34 -4.91 -12.14
CA GLY A 109 -9.30 -6.13 -11.36
C GLY A 109 -8.75 -5.83 -9.99
N PHE A 110 -7.53 -5.34 -9.87
CA PHE A 110 -6.84 -5.16 -8.59
C PHE A 110 -7.01 -3.75 -8.04
N LEU A 111 -7.16 -2.78 -8.93
CA LEU A 111 -7.67 -1.45 -8.65
C LEU A 111 -9.21 -1.50 -8.66
N ASP A 112 -9.86 -1.03 -7.61
CA ASP A 112 -11.33 -0.94 -7.48
C ASP A 112 -12.08 -2.19 -6.94
N ARG A 113 -11.42 -3.20 -6.35
CA ARG A 113 -12.23 -4.26 -5.66
C ARG A 113 -12.91 -3.78 -4.39
N GLY A 114 -12.51 -2.62 -3.85
CA GLY A 114 -13.03 -2.06 -2.61
C GLY A 114 -12.71 -2.93 -1.39
N ILE A 115 -12.62 -2.36 -0.21
CA ILE A 115 -12.38 -3.16 1.01
C ILE A 115 -13.58 -4.06 1.35
N TYR A 116 -14.81 -3.63 1.05
CA TYR A 116 -16.05 -4.38 1.28
C TYR A 116 -16.40 -5.38 0.17
N GLY A 117 -15.61 -5.47 -0.90
CA GLY A 117 -15.93 -6.30 -2.06
C GLY A 117 -17.12 -5.77 -2.88
N CYS A 118 -17.62 -6.60 -3.79
CA CYS A 118 -18.76 -6.28 -4.64
C CYS A 118 -19.59 -7.54 -4.85
N GLN A 119 -20.90 -7.48 -4.58
CA GLN A 119 -21.82 -8.58 -4.88
C GLN A 119 -22.34 -8.46 -6.32
N ALA A 120 -22.58 -9.61 -6.96
CA ALA A 120 -23.18 -9.65 -8.29
C ALA A 120 -24.51 -8.86 -8.32
N GLY A 121 -24.74 -8.14 -9.43
CA GLY A 121 -25.91 -7.29 -9.64
C GLY A 121 -25.82 -5.89 -9.01
N LYS A 122 -24.90 -5.62 -8.06
CA LYS A 122 -24.76 -4.28 -7.46
C LYS A 122 -24.26 -3.23 -8.44
N LYS A 123 -23.35 -3.63 -9.35
CA LYS A 123 -22.80 -2.72 -10.35
C LYS A 123 -23.53 -2.89 -11.68
N LYS A 124 -24.35 -1.90 -12.06
CA LYS A 124 -25.14 -1.95 -13.30
C LYS A 124 -24.29 -2.18 -14.56
N SER A 125 -23.10 -1.58 -14.64
CA SER A 125 -22.18 -1.74 -15.78
C SER A 125 -21.50 -3.11 -15.83
N LEU A 126 -21.41 -3.81 -14.70
CA LEU A 126 -20.76 -5.12 -14.56
C LEU A 126 -21.62 -6.03 -13.68
N PRO A 127 -22.77 -6.52 -14.18
CA PRO A 127 -23.73 -7.28 -13.37
C PRO A 127 -23.14 -8.60 -12.82
N ASN A 128 -22.10 -9.14 -13.46
CA ASN A 128 -21.42 -10.36 -13.02
C ASN A 128 -20.27 -10.10 -12.02
N ARG A 129 -19.94 -8.84 -11.70
CA ARG A 129 -18.86 -8.49 -10.76
C ARG A 129 -19.16 -9.03 -9.37
N ASN A 130 -18.39 -10.03 -8.97
CA ASN A 130 -18.48 -10.66 -7.66
C ASN A 130 -17.09 -10.79 -7.04
N PHE A 131 -16.73 -9.84 -6.17
CA PHE A 131 -15.48 -9.87 -5.41
C PHE A 131 -15.76 -10.00 -3.92
N ALA A 132 -15.03 -10.89 -3.27
CA ALA A 132 -15.05 -11.00 -1.82
C ALA A 132 -14.45 -9.75 -1.16
N PRO A 133 -14.88 -9.42 0.08
CA PRO A 133 -14.23 -8.39 0.87
C PRO A 133 -12.72 -8.66 1.08
N SER A 134 -11.97 -7.58 1.30
CA SER A 134 -10.98 -7.51 2.38
C SER A 134 -10.68 -8.74 3.25
N PRO A 135 -9.69 -9.64 3.02
CA PRO A 135 -9.20 -10.44 4.15
C PRO A 135 -8.64 -9.55 5.27
N LEU A 136 -8.27 -8.30 4.96
CA LEU A 136 -7.78 -7.31 5.90
C LEU A 136 -8.85 -6.36 6.45
N LEU A 137 -10.11 -6.46 6.02
CA LEU A 137 -11.18 -5.54 6.42
C LEU A 137 -11.35 -5.49 7.94
N ASN A 138 -11.41 -6.67 8.58
CA ASN A 138 -11.61 -6.78 10.03
C ASN A 138 -10.38 -6.31 10.84
N HIS A 139 -9.26 -6.02 10.19
CA HIS A 139 -8.06 -5.52 10.84
C HIS A 139 -8.01 -3.99 10.94
N ILE A 140 -8.80 -3.26 10.13
CA ILE A 140 -8.76 -1.78 10.07
C ILE A 140 -8.91 -1.12 11.45
N PRO A 141 -9.85 -1.53 12.34
CA PRO A 141 -9.98 -0.90 13.65
C PRO A 141 -8.71 -0.98 14.51
N ALA A 142 -7.86 -2.00 14.29
CA ALA A 142 -6.62 -2.21 15.03
C ALA A 142 -5.38 -1.56 14.38
N TYR A 143 -5.51 -0.92 13.21
CA TYR A 143 -4.36 -0.39 12.48
C TYR A 143 -3.58 0.67 13.27
N ALA A 144 -4.26 1.60 13.92
CA ALA A 144 -3.58 2.61 14.73
C ALA A 144 -2.84 1.96 15.91
N ASP A 145 -3.48 1.06 16.65
CA ASP A 145 -2.83 0.38 17.78
C ASP A 145 -1.56 -0.36 17.34
N ARG A 146 -1.63 -1.10 16.23
CA ARG A 146 -0.48 -1.80 15.63
C ARG A 146 0.61 -0.87 15.11
N LEU A 147 0.25 0.25 14.49
CA LEU A 147 1.24 1.26 14.07
C LEU A 147 1.89 1.93 15.29
N SER A 148 1.23 1.96 16.44
CA SER A 148 1.77 2.52 17.67
C SER A 148 2.56 1.53 18.54
N SER A 149 2.56 0.24 18.18
CA SER A 149 3.34 -0.79 18.88
C SER A 149 4.75 -0.92 18.33
N LEU A 150 5.68 -1.33 19.20
CA LEU A 150 7.08 -1.60 18.86
C LEU A 150 7.36 -3.09 19.02
N PRO A 151 8.34 -3.64 18.27
CA PRO A 151 8.86 -4.97 18.55
C PRO A 151 9.51 -4.98 19.94
N ASP A 152 9.33 -6.06 20.69
CA ASP A 152 9.88 -6.20 22.05
C ASP A 152 11.39 -6.54 22.05
N GLY A 153 11.95 -6.88 20.89
CA GLY A 153 13.35 -7.27 20.72
C GLY A 153 13.65 -8.69 21.18
N VAL A 154 12.65 -9.43 21.65
CA VAL A 154 12.79 -10.79 22.18
C VAL A 154 11.92 -11.77 21.39
N ASN A 155 10.60 -11.56 21.36
CA ASN A 155 9.66 -12.40 20.62
C ASN A 155 9.42 -11.87 19.20
N VAL A 156 9.60 -10.56 18.99
CA VAL A 156 9.56 -9.91 17.68
C VAL A 156 10.75 -8.98 17.58
N VAL A 157 11.54 -9.12 16.50
CA VAL A 157 12.70 -8.26 16.24
C VAL A 157 12.47 -7.33 15.05
N SER A 158 13.43 -6.47 14.75
CA SER A 158 13.50 -5.71 13.50
C SER A 158 14.85 -5.99 12.81
N TYR A 159 15.17 -5.28 11.73
CA TYR A 159 16.44 -5.41 11.01
C TYR A 159 17.68 -5.02 11.83
N GLY A 160 17.51 -4.15 12.83
CA GLY A 160 18.63 -3.52 13.51
C GLY A 160 19.21 -2.36 12.71
N GLN A 161 20.33 -1.81 13.18
CA GLN A 161 20.96 -0.65 12.51
C GLN A 161 21.65 -1.04 11.20
N VAL A 162 22.12 -2.29 11.10
CA VAL A 162 22.84 -2.82 9.95
C VAL A 162 22.25 -4.17 9.63
N ALA A 163 21.87 -4.37 8.37
CA ALA A 163 21.43 -5.65 7.84
C ALA A 163 22.32 -6.09 6.67
N MET A 164 22.26 -7.38 6.34
CA MET A 164 22.95 -7.93 5.18
C MET A 164 21.89 -8.30 4.14
N LEU A 165 22.09 -7.86 2.90
CA LEU A 165 21.21 -8.27 1.80
C LEU A 165 21.35 -9.78 1.59
N ALA A 166 20.21 -10.48 1.59
CA ALA A 166 20.17 -11.94 1.44
C ALA A 166 20.92 -12.40 0.18
N GLY A 167 21.67 -13.50 0.31
CA GLY A 167 22.46 -14.06 -0.78
C GLY A 167 23.68 -13.21 -1.20
N THR A 168 24.01 -12.13 -0.48
CA THR A 168 25.14 -11.26 -0.81
C THR A 168 26.05 -11.00 0.41
N LYS A 169 27.16 -10.28 0.17
CA LYS A 169 28.02 -9.72 1.23
C LYS A 169 27.76 -8.22 1.49
N VAL A 170 26.72 -7.67 0.86
CA VAL A 170 26.42 -6.24 0.93
C VAL A 170 25.76 -5.94 2.27
N ARG A 171 26.36 -5.02 3.03
CA ARG A 171 25.79 -4.48 4.26
C ARG A 171 25.07 -3.18 3.96
N VAL A 172 23.87 -3.07 4.47
CA VAL A 172 23.02 -1.89 4.38
C VAL A 172 22.88 -1.25 5.76
N ARG A 173 22.67 0.06 5.80
CA ARG A 173 22.57 0.78 7.07
C ARG A 173 21.26 1.54 7.13
N PHE A 174 20.54 1.33 8.23
CA PHE A 174 19.40 2.16 8.59
C PHE A 174 19.91 3.41 9.31
N LEU A 175 19.46 4.58 8.86
CA LEU A 175 19.86 5.88 9.38
C LEU A 175 18.73 6.48 10.23
N PRO A 176 19.04 7.39 11.17
CA PRO A 176 18.01 8.15 11.87
C PRO A 176 17.03 8.79 10.88
N TYR A 177 15.76 8.77 11.24
CA TYR A 177 14.71 9.37 10.42
C TYR A 177 15.01 10.87 10.21
N PRO A 178 14.84 11.43 9.00
CA PRO A 178 15.36 12.76 8.69
C PRO A 178 14.51 13.85 9.35
N ALA A 179 15.13 14.99 9.66
CA ALA A 179 14.46 16.14 10.26
C ALA A 179 13.33 16.69 9.37
N ILE A 180 12.39 17.42 9.97
CA ILE A 180 11.37 18.16 9.21
C ILE A 180 12.06 19.09 8.20
N GLY A 181 11.59 19.06 6.95
CA GLY A 181 12.15 19.89 5.88
C GLY A 181 13.48 19.39 5.31
N GLN A 182 14.01 18.26 5.79
CA GLN A 182 15.24 17.66 5.27
C GLN A 182 14.92 16.48 4.35
N ILE A 183 15.44 16.53 3.13
CA ILE A 183 15.45 15.39 2.21
C ILE A 183 16.57 14.43 2.64
N PRO A 184 16.29 13.14 2.91
CA PRO A 184 17.31 12.15 3.24
C PRO A 184 18.19 11.82 2.02
N ASN A 185 19.28 11.10 2.25
CA ASN A 185 19.94 10.40 1.16
C ASN A 185 19.02 9.28 0.64
N ILE A 186 18.58 9.39 -0.62
CA ILE A 186 17.76 8.39 -1.28
C ILE A 186 18.66 7.61 -2.24
N GLU A 187 18.81 6.32 -2.01
CA GLU A 187 19.63 5.43 -2.82
C GLU A 187 18.97 5.22 -4.19
N ASN A 188 19.71 5.44 -5.27
CA ASN A 188 19.22 5.24 -6.65
C ASN A 188 19.55 3.84 -7.21
N ILE A 189 19.84 2.88 -6.32
CA ILE A 189 20.18 1.49 -6.65
C ILE A 189 19.25 0.54 -5.88
N GLY A 190 18.98 -0.64 -6.42
CA GLY A 190 18.15 -1.66 -5.77
C GLY A 190 16.70 -1.72 -6.26
N LEU A 191 16.31 -0.84 -7.19
CA LEU A 191 14.99 -0.84 -7.85
C LEU A 191 15.08 -1.16 -9.35
N GLU A 192 16.17 -1.79 -9.79
CA GLU A 192 16.39 -2.19 -11.20
C GLU A 192 15.37 -3.24 -11.66
N PHE A 193 14.83 -4.02 -10.73
CA PHE A 193 13.81 -5.04 -10.99
C PHE A 193 12.44 -4.45 -11.38
N LEU A 194 12.17 -3.17 -11.07
CA LEU A 194 10.88 -2.56 -11.41
C LEU A 194 10.77 -2.43 -12.93
N ASP A 195 9.60 -2.79 -13.48
CA ASP A 195 9.28 -2.64 -14.89
C ASP A 195 9.48 -1.18 -15.37
N GLN A 196 9.80 -0.98 -16.64
CA GLN A 196 10.07 0.35 -17.20
C GLN A 196 8.86 1.29 -17.13
N SER A 197 7.63 0.74 -17.08
CA SER A 197 6.42 1.54 -16.87
C SER A 197 6.39 2.21 -15.50
N ILE A 198 7.10 1.66 -14.49
CA ILE A 198 7.25 2.29 -13.17
C ILE A 198 8.30 3.40 -13.29
N THR A 199 7.83 4.58 -13.69
CA THR A 199 8.66 5.74 -14.01
C THR A 199 9.15 6.49 -12.78
N ASN A 200 8.38 6.47 -11.68
CA ASN A 200 8.76 7.03 -10.40
C ASN A 200 8.46 6.05 -9.27
N ALA A 201 9.43 5.89 -8.37
CA ALA A 201 9.27 5.11 -7.16
C ALA A 201 10.08 5.74 -6.02
N CYS A 202 9.54 5.68 -4.81
CA CYS A 202 10.28 5.90 -3.58
C CYS A 202 9.81 4.86 -2.57
N ILE A 203 10.75 4.22 -1.87
CA ILE A 203 10.51 3.21 -0.85
C ILE A 203 11.31 3.60 0.38
N CYS A 204 10.65 3.61 1.54
CA CYS A 204 11.24 3.87 2.84
C CYS A 204 10.99 2.67 3.75
N ILE A 205 12.05 1.94 4.06
CA ILE A 205 12.02 0.73 4.89
C ILE A 205 12.40 1.12 6.31
N GLY A 206 11.58 0.71 7.28
CA GLY A 206 11.76 1.02 8.70
C GLY A 206 12.47 -0.10 9.44
N SER A 207 13.36 0.26 10.36
CA SER A 207 13.86 -0.64 11.38
C SER A 207 13.85 0.00 12.77
N VAL A 208 13.37 -0.72 13.76
CA VAL A 208 13.37 -0.25 15.15
C VAL A 208 14.71 -0.57 15.82
N VAL A 209 15.38 0.46 16.33
CA VAL A 209 16.60 0.36 17.13
C VAL A 209 16.45 1.26 18.35
N ASN A 210 16.65 0.69 19.55
CA ASN A 210 16.52 1.42 20.83
C ASN A 210 15.20 2.22 20.95
N GLY A 211 14.10 1.60 20.53
CA GLY A 211 12.76 2.21 20.57
C GLY A 211 12.52 3.33 19.55
N GLN A 212 13.44 3.57 18.62
CA GLN A 212 13.30 4.57 17.56
C GLN A 212 13.28 3.93 16.18
N MET A 213 12.46 4.49 15.29
CA MET A 213 12.44 4.10 13.89
C MET A 213 13.64 4.71 13.15
N LEU A 214 14.57 3.86 12.73
CA LEU A 214 15.55 4.16 11.71
C LEU A 214 14.98 3.80 10.33
N CYS A 215 15.55 4.36 9.28
CA CYS A 215 15.04 4.19 7.93
C CYS A 215 16.14 4.05 6.88
N ARG A 216 15.80 3.36 5.80
CA ARG A 216 16.56 3.33 4.55
C ARG A 216 15.65 3.79 3.41
N TRP A 217 16.15 4.67 2.55
CA TRP A 217 15.40 5.27 1.46
C TRP A 217 15.99 4.83 0.12
N ILE A 218 15.13 4.33 -0.77
CA ILE A 218 15.52 3.85 -2.09
C ILE A 218 14.54 4.43 -3.11
N GLY A 219 15.02 4.82 -4.28
CA GLY A 219 14.20 5.54 -5.26
C GLY A 219 14.59 5.33 -6.71
N ARG A 220 13.59 5.49 -7.57
CA ARG A 220 13.71 5.64 -9.02
C ARG A 220 13.04 6.97 -9.39
N ASN A 221 13.81 7.94 -9.88
CA ASN A 221 13.33 9.32 -10.08
C ASN A 221 12.52 9.86 -8.86
N PRO A 222 13.00 9.67 -7.62
CA PRO A 222 12.17 9.83 -6.42
C PRO A 222 11.76 11.28 -6.16
N LEU A 223 12.55 12.25 -6.61
CA LEU A 223 12.36 13.70 -6.41
C LEU A 223 11.77 14.43 -7.64
N SER A 224 11.41 13.69 -8.70
CA SER A 224 10.79 14.31 -9.88
C SER A 224 9.34 14.70 -9.56
N ASN A 225 9.02 15.98 -9.74
CA ASN A 225 7.68 16.50 -9.47
C ASN A 225 6.76 16.26 -10.66
N VAL A 226 5.79 15.38 -10.48
CA VAL A 226 4.84 14.96 -11.51
C VAL A 226 3.44 14.85 -10.91
N GLN A 227 2.45 14.59 -11.75
CA GLN A 227 1.08 14.36 -11.28
C GLN A 227 0.99 13.00 -10.59
N PHE A 228 0.61 13.01 -9.31
CA PHE A 228 0.30 11.81 -8.53
C PHE A 228 -1.21 11.59 -8.34
N TRP A 229 -2.04 12.28 -9.13
CA TRP A 229 -3.51 12.12 -9.16
C TRP A 229 -4.13 12.12 -7.75
N SER A 230 -5.11 11.25 -7.53
CA SER A 230 -5.81 11.10 -6.25
C SER A 230 -4.93 10.64 -5.09
N SER A 231 -3.71 10.14 -5.34
CA SER A 231 -2.78 9.75 -4.26
C SER A 231 -2.42 10.95 -3.37
N THR A 232 -2.53 12.19 -3.88
CA THR A 232 -2.24 13.40 -3.10
C THR A 232 -3.42 13.89 -2.25
N LYS A 233 -4.61 13.26 -2.32
CA LYS A 233 -5.82 13.73 -1.61
C LYS A 233 -5.75 13.56 -0.10
N ILE A 234 -4.83 12.75 0.39
CA ILE A 234 -4.53 12.64 1.83
C ILE A 234 -3.89 13.92 2.39
N LEU A 235 -3.24 14.73 1.55
CA LEU A 235 -2.50 15.92 1.97
C LEU A 235 -3.40 17.01 2.58
N PRO A 236 -4.51 17.44 1.94
CA PRO A 236 -5.41 18.42 2.56
C PRO A 236 -6.12 17.89 3.82
N LEU A 237 -6.40 16.58 3.90
CA LEU A 237 -6.90 15.96 5.13
C LEU A 237 -5.86 16.09 6.26
N LEU A 238 -4.61 15.74 5.97
CA LEU A 238 -3.53 15.83 6.95
C LEU A 238 -3.24 17.28 7.38
N TYR A 239 -3.27 18.23 6.44
CA TYR A 239 -3.18 19.65 6.76
C TYR A 239 -4.26 20.06 7.77
N THR A 240 -5.51 19.69 7.49
CA THR A 240 -6.66 19.97 8.37
C THR A 240 -6.45 19.39 9.77
N ILE A 241 -5.94 18.15 9.87
CA ILE A 241 -5.56 17.53 11.15
C ILE A 241 -4.53 18.38 11.89
N THR A 242 -3.43 18.75 11.22
CA THR A 242 -2.34 19.50 11.86
C THR A 242 -2.79 20.88 12.34
N GLU A 243 -3.63 21.58 11.57
CA GLU A 243 -4.14 22.89 11.95
C GLU A 243 -5.20 22.82 13.06
N ALA A 244 -6.11 21.86 12.99
CA ALA A 244 -7.09 21.63 14.05
C ALA A 244 -6.39 21.32 15.38
N ASN A 245 -5.42 20.41 15.37
CA ASN A 245 -4.68 20.05 16.58
C ASN A 245 -3.75 21.17 17.09
N ARG A 246 -3.34 22.10 16.22
CA ARG A 246 -2.60 23.30 16.65
C ARG A 246 -3.49 24.25 17.45
N VAL A 247 -4.78 24.33 17.12
CA VAL A 247 -5.75 25.18 17.83
C VAL A 247 -6.28 24.46 19.08
N ASP A 248 -6.66 23.19 18.95
CA ASP A 248 -7.14 22.35 20.03
C ASP A 248 -6.50 20.95 19.95
N PHE A 249 -5.47 20.75 20.76
CA PHE A 249 -4.70 19.49 20.78
C PHE A 249 -5.41 18.35 21.54
N ILE A 250 -6.47 18.65 22.29
CA ILE A 250 -7.20 17.65 23.07
C ILE A 250 -8.33 17.06 22.22
N GLN A 251 -9.02 17.89 21.45
CA GLN A 251 -10.18 17.49 20.65
C GLN A 251 -9.83 16.45 19.57
N PRO A 252 -10.39 15.23 19.63
CA PRO A 252 -10.28 14.28 18.53
C PRO A 252 -11.00 14.78 17.29
N ILE A 253 -10.32 14.77 16.15
CA ILE A 253 -10.89 15.32 14.92
C ILE A 253 -12.02 14.46 14.33
N ALA A 254 -12.06 13.15 14.63
CA ALA A 254 -12.96 12.19 14.00
C ALA A 254 -14.42 12.66 13.90
N ASN A 255 -14.94 13.17 15.02
CA ASN A 255 -16.34 13.59 15.17
C ASN A 255 -16.53 15.11 15.02
N CYS A 256 -15.49 15.85 14.64
CA CYS A 256 -15.63 17.26 14.33
C CYS A 256 -16.48 17.42 13.07
N LYS A 257 -17.42 18.37 13.10
CA LYS A 257 -18.35 18.65 12.01
C LYS A 257 -17.66 19.51 10.96
N VAL A 258 -17.86 19.19 9.69
CA VAL A 258 -17.35 19.92 8.53
C VAL A 258 -18.52 20.50 7.75
N ASN A 259 -18.68 21.82 7.82
CA ASN A 259 -19.80 22.52 7.18
C ASN A 259 -19.29 23.50 6.14
N GLY A 260 -19.96 23.59 5.00
CA GLY A 260 -19.69 24.59 3.98
C GLY A 260 -20.53 25.85 4.18
N ALA A 261 -20.04 27.00 3.73
CA ALA A 261 -20.86 28.22 3.66
C ALA A 261 -22.07 28.06 2.69
N ASN A 262 -21.97 27.14 1.74
CA ASN A 262 -23.02 26.75 0.81
C ASN A 262 -24.03 25.73 1.39
N ASP A 263 -23.68 25.03 2.46
CA ASP A 263 -24.57 24.13 3.20
C ASP A 263 -24.21 24.13 4.70
N PRO A 264 -24.61 25.19 5.42
CA PRO A 264 -24.26 25.37 6.83
C PRO A 264 -24.99 24.38 7.75
N THR A 265 -26.02 23.70 7.23
CA THR A 265 -26.87 22.75 7.97
C THR A 265 -26.41 21.30 7.86
N SER A 266 -25.44 21.02 6.98
CA SER A 266 -24.79 19.72 6.93
C SER A 266 -24.17 19.36 8.29
N ASN A 267 -24.12 18.07 8.60
CA ASN A 267 -23.56 17.55 9.85
C ASN A 267 -22.55 16.43 9.57
N TRP A 268 -21.85 16.52 8.43
CA TRP A 268 -20.84 15.55 8.06
C TRP A 268 -19.67 15.61 9.04
N THR A 269 -19.23 14.47 9.53
CA THR A 269 -18.02 14.40 10.35
C THR A 269 -16.77 14.36 9.49
N PHE A 270 -15.64 14.79 10.04
CA PHE A 270 -14.34 14.70 9.38
C PHE A 270 -14.03 13.25 8.95
N LEU A 271 -14.30 12.27 9.81
CA LEU A 271 -14.00 10.86 9.52
C LEU A 271 -14.83 10.33 8.35
N GLU A 272 -16.13 10.59 8.32
CA GLU A 272 -17.01 10.15 7.23
C GLU A 272 -16.53 10.69 5.88
N LEU A 273 -16.19 11.97 5.82
CA LEU A 273 -15.70 12.59 4.58
C LEU A 273 -14.32 12.06 4.18
N ALA A 274 -13.43 11.81 5.15
CA ALA A 274 -12.12 11.22 4.89
C ALA A 274 -12.24 9.78 4.37
N GLU A 275 -13.12 8.96 4.95
CA GLU A 275 -13.42 7.60 4.50
C GLU A 275 -13.97 7.63 3.06
N ARG A 276 -14.93 8.51 2.74
CA ARG A 276 -15.46 8.66 1.37
C ARG A 276 -14.40 9.08 0.35
N ILE A 277 -13.47 9.97 0.70
CA ILE A 277 -12.36 10.37 -0.17
C ILE A 277 -11.47 9.17 -0.53
N CYS A 278 -11.20 8.28 0.44
CA CYS A 278 -10.32 7.14 0.27
C CYS A 278 -11.02 5.96 -0.42
N ALA A 279 -12.25 5.65 0.00
CA ALA A 279 -13.06 4.54 -0.50
C ALA A 279 -13.76 4.81 -1.85
N TYR A 280 -13.71 6.06 -2.36
CA TYR A 280 -14.46 6.49 -3.55
C TYR A 280 -15.97 6.21 -3.43
N GLU A 281 -16.53 6.45 -2.24
CA GLU A 281 -17.96 6.33 -2.00
C GLU A 281 -18.68 7.63 -2.41
N GLU A 282 -19.12 7.64 -3.67
CA GLU A 282 -19.70 8.82 -4.31
C GLU A 282 -21.23 8.84 -4.22
N GLU A 283 -21.79 10.02 -3.96
CA GLU A 283 -23.24 10.25 -3.90
C GLU A 283 -23.58 11.62 -4.51
N GLY A 284 -24.29 11.62 -5.64
CA GLY A 284 -24.62 12.85 -6.36
C GLY A 284 -23.38 13.63 -6.80
N ASN A 285 -23.21 14.84 -6.27
CA ASN A 285 -22.04 15.70 -6.51
C ASN A 285 -20.92 15.53 -5.48
N MET A 286 -21.08 14.63 -4.50
CA MET A 286 -20.08 14.33 -3.48
C MET A 286 -19.10 13.27 -4.00
N THR A 287 -18.14 13.70 -4.81
CA THR A 287 -17.07 12.84 -5.33
C THR A 287 -15.81 12.92 -4.46
N SER A 288 -14.90 11.96 -4.60
CA SER A 288 -13.58 12.02 -3.96
C SER A 288 -12.80 13.29 -4.36
N ASN A 289 -12.93 13.75 -5.61
CA ASN A 289 -12.31 14.98 -6.10
C ASN A 289 -12.91 16.23 -5.46
N ALA A 290 -14.24 16.36 -5.46
CA ALA A 290 -14.95 17.51 -4.93
C ALA A 290 -14.76 17.65 -3.42
N LEU A 291 -14.78 16.55 -2.67
CA LEU A 291 -14.48 16.54 -1.25
C LEU A 291 -13.03 16.97 -0.96
N ALA A 292 -12.04 16.40 -1.65
CA ALA A 292 -10.64 16.77 -1.45
C ALA A 292 -10.36 18.23 -1.86
N ALA A 293 -11.04 18.73 -2.89
CA ALA A 293 -11.01 20.14 -3.27
C ALA A 293 -11.63 21.04 -2.19
N GLY A 294 -12.71 20.58 -1.52
CA GLY A 294 -13.28 21.24 -0.35
C GLY A 294 -12.28 21.33 0.81
N PHE A 295 -11.62 20.23 1.17
CA PHE A 295 -10.61 20.25 2.24
C PHE A 295 -9.42 21.15 1.93
N LYS A 296 -9.04 21.32 0.66
CA LYS A 296 -8.02 22.31 0.28
C LYS A 296 -8.42 23.73 0.69
N GLN A 297 -9.70 24.05 0.79
CA GLN A 297 -10.18 25.37 1.21
C GLN A 297 -10.09 25.64 2.70
N PHE A 298 -9.58 24.73 3.54
CA PHE A 298 -9.19 25.09 4.91
C PHE A 298 -7.98 26.05 4.96
N THR A 299 -7.39 26.38 3.81
CA THR A 299 -6.29 27.32 3.68
C THR A 299 -6.16 27.86 2.26
N THR A 300 -5.28 28.84 2.07
CA THR A 300 -4.93 29.37 0.74
C THR A 300 -4.04 28.38 -0.04
N PRO A 301 -4.05 28.41 -1.38
CA PRO A 301 -3.17 27.57 -2.20
C PRO A 301 -1.69 27.73 -1.87
N ALA A 302 -1.23 28.97 -1.63
CA ALA A 302 0.15 29.25 -1.29
C ALA A 302 0.52 28.70 0.10
N ALA A 303 -0.37 28.80 1.09
CA ALA A 303 -0.11 28.29 2.43
C ALA A 303 -0.06 26.75 2.45
N LEU A 304 -0.97 26.05 1.75
CA LEU A 304 -0.94 24.59 1.64
C LEU A 304 0.34 24.08 0.98
N GLU A 305 0.76 24.71 -0.11
CA GLU A 305 2.00 24.38 -0.80
C GLU A 305 3.22 24.61 0.10
N ASN A 306 3.29 25.76 0.77
CA ASN A 306 4.39 26.09 1.67
C ASN A 306 4.45 25.16 2.89
N TRP A 307 3.31 24.73 3.41
CA TRP A 307 3.24 23.70 4.44
C TRP A 307 3.85 22.39 3.95
N LEU A 308 3.47 21.92 2.75
CA LEU A 308 4.02 20.69 2.18
C LEU A 308 5.55 20.80 1.97
N LYS A 309 6.01 21.91 1.40
CA LYS A 309 7.44 22.22 1.23
C LYS A 309 8.19 22.20 2.56
N LYS A 310 7.60 22.71 3.64
CA LYS A 310 8.19 22.70 4.98
C LYS A 310 8.31 21.31 5.57
N ILE A 311 7.30 20.45 5.41
CA ILE A 311 7.34 19.11 6.03
C ILE A 311 8.21 18.11 5.25
N THR A 312 8.27 18.22 3.93
CA THR A 312 9.06 17.29 3.09
C THR A 312 10.45 17.81 2.76
N GLY A 313 10.65 19.13 2.69
CA GLY A 313 11.89 19.76 2.28
C GLY A 313 12.01 20.02 0.77
N ASN A 314 11.11 19.45 -0.04
CA ASN A 314 11.13 19.63 -1.49
C ASN A 314 10.59 21.02 -1.88
N GLN A 315 11.49 21.99 -2.02
CA GLN A 315 11.11 23.38 -2.37
C GLN A 315 10.62 23.55 -3.81
N SER A 316 10.80 22.53 -4.65
CA SER A 316 10.49 22.59 -6.09
C SER A 316 9.06 22.14 -6.45
N LEU A 317 8.31 21.58 -5.49
CA LEU A 317 6.96 21.10 -5.73
C LEU A 317 5.95 22.23 -6.01
N SER A 318 4.83 21.88 -6.65
CA SER A 318 3.66 22.76 -6.85
C SER A 318 2.40 22.04 -6.40
N PHE A 319 1.64 22.60 -5.47
CA PHE A 319 0.46 21.92 -4.92
C PHE A 319 -0.74 22.85 -4.73
N ARG A 320 -1.26 23.38 -5.85
CA ARG A 320 -2.29 24.43 -5.87
C ARG A 320 -3.57 24.02 -6.62
N GLY A 321 -3.57 22.87 -7.30
CA GLY A 321 -4.69 22.43 -8.13
C GLY A 321 -5.88 21.84 -7.36
N ARG A 322 -7.05 21.80 -7.99
CA ARG A 322 -8.35 21.37 -7.40
C ARG A 322 -8.87 20.01 -7.86
N TYR A 323 -8.01 19.13 -8.37
CA TYR A 323 -8.41 17.79 -8.84
C TYR A 323 -9.47 17.79 -9.96
N GLY A 324 -9.51 18.84 -10.77
CA GLY A 324 -10.44 18.93 -11.91
C GLY A 324 -11.88 19.31 -11.57
N GLU A 325 -12.28 19.33 -10.30
CA GLU A 325 -13.68 19.54 -9.89
C GLU A 325 -13.86 20.79 -9.02
N LYS A 326 -15.12 21.24 -8.90
CA LYS A 326 -15.50 22.26 -7.91
C LYS A 326 -15.52 21.63 -6.51
N PRO A 327 -15.17 22.38 -5.46
CA PRO A 327 -15.26 21.87 -4.10
C PRO A 327 -16.72 21.56 -3.73
N PHE A 328 -16.94 20.48 -2.98
CA PHE A 328 -18.28 20.09 -2.52
C PHE A 328 -18.83 21.09 -1.49
N PHE A 329 -17.98 21.54 -0.57
CA PHE A 329 -18.26 22.64 0.35
C PHE A 329 -17.30 23.81 0.10
N GLU A 330 -17.83 25.03 0.19
CA GLU A 330 -17.05 26.26 0.03
C GLU A 330 -16.80 26.98 1.36
N LYS A 331 -15.61 27.55 1.55
CA LYS A 331 -15.20 28.24 2.80
C LYS A 331 -15.58 27.42 4.05
N PRO A 332 -15.06 26.21 4.20
CA PRO A 332 -15.53 25.28 5.22
C PRO A 332 -15.23 25.77 6.64
N THR A 333 -16.02 25.35 7.59
CA THR A 333 -15.70 25.44 9.02
C THR A 333 -15.57 24.03 9.59
N LEU A 334 -14.57 23.84 10.45
CA LEU A 334 -14.46 22.66 11.29
C LEU A 334 -14.88 23.06 12.71
N SER A 335 -15.89 22.42 13.26
CA SER A 335 -16.33 22.64 14.64
C SER A 335 -16.25 21.36 15.47
N SER A 336 -16.07 21.51 16.77
CA SER A 336 -16.20 20.41 17.72
C SER A 336 -17.62 19.81 17.67
N PRO A 337 -17.84 18.62 18.25
CA PRO A 337 -19.19 18.07 18.41
C PRO A 337 -20.18 19.01 19.13
N THR A 338 -19.64 19.88 20.00
CA THR A 338 -20.37 20.91 20.76
C THR A 338 -20.49 22.25 20.03
N ASP A 339 -20.24 22.28 18.71
CA ASP A 339 -20.39 23.43 17.82
C ASP A 339 -19.41 24.60 18.10
N THR A 340 -18.31 24.34 18.80
CA THR A 340 -17.22 25.31 18.93
C THR A 340 -16.36 25.29 17.67
N ILE A 341 -16.24 26.42 16.97
CA ILE A 341 -15.44 26.52 15.76
C ILE A 341 -13.95 26.39 16.10
N ILE A 342 -13.27 25.44 15.46
CA ILE A 342 -11.83 25.15 15.64
C ILE A 342 -11.02 25.85 14.56
N ILE A 343 -11.38 25.65 13.28
CA ILE A 343 -10.76 26.32 12.14
C ILE A 343 -11.81 26.77 11.14
N THR A 344 -11.55 27.90 10.50
CA THR A 344 -12.36 28.45 9.41
C THR A 344 -11.51 28.51 8.16
N GLY A 345 -12.07 28.06 7.05
CA GLY A 345 -11.44 28.04 5.74
C GLY A 345 -11.55 29.36 5.00
N GLU A 346 -10.94 29.35 3.83
CA GLU A 346 -10.75 30.48 2.93
C GLU A 346 -11.67 30.38 1.70
N ARG A 347 -11.96 31.52 1.06
CA ARG A 347 -12.69 31.56 -0.22
C ARG A 347 -11.79 31.43 -1.44
N GLU A 348 -10.47 31.49 -1.26
CA GLU A 348 -9.54 31.48 -2.38
C GLU A 348 -9.65 30.17 -3.16
N SER A 349 -9.87 30.29 -4.47
CA SER A 349 -9.98 29.12 -5.35
C SER A 349 -8.61 28.52 -5.63
N HIS A 350 -8.46 27.23 -5.33
CA HIS A 350 -7.30 26.44 -5.72
C HIS A 350 -7.25 26.27 -7.25
N ARG A 351 -6.17 26.78 -7.86
CA ARG A 351 -5.89 26.74 -9.31
C ARG A 351 -4.42 26.38 -9.55
N GLY A 352 -4.14 25.73 -10.67
CA GLY A 352 -2.80 25.27 -11.05
C GLY A 352 -2.62 23.77 -10.87
N ASP A 353 -1.38 23.34 -10.72
CA ASP A 353 -1.00 21.94 -10.72
C ASP A 353 -0.84 21.33 -9.31
N ASN A 354 -0.83 20.00 -9.27
CA ASN A 354 -0.49 19.17 -8.12
C ASN A 354 0.74 18.31 -8.46
N LEU A 355 1.86 18.97 -8.78
CA LEU A 355 3.15 18.34 -9.05
C LEU A 355 3.89 18.09 -7.74
N VAL A 356 3.93 16.83 -7.32
CA VAL A 356 4.68 16.35 -6.15
C VAL A 356 5.57 15.18 -6.57
N SER A 357 6.52 14.81 -5.73
CA SER A 357 7.41 13.68 -5.99
C SER A 357 6.97 12.40 -5.28
N ALA A 358 7.48 11.24 -5.72
CA ALA A 358 7.27 9.98 -5.02
C ALA A 358 7.80 10.05 -3.59
N TYR A 359 8.93 10.74 -3.40
CA TYR A 359 9.49 11.02 -2.10
C TYR A 359 8.53 11.80 -1.21
N ASP A 360 7.88 12.86 -1.70
CA ASP A 360 6.99 13.69 -0.87
C ASP A 360 5.86 12.87 -0.25
N LEU A 361 5.23 12.00 -1.04
CA LEU A 361 4.14 11.14 -0.58
C LEU A 361 4.65 10.01 0.34
N THR A 362 5.79 9.40 0.03
CA THR A 362 6.42 8.38 0.90
C THR A 362 6.85 8.99 2.24
N ARG A 363 7.36 10.22 2.21
CA ARG A 363 7.73 11.01 3.38
C ARG A 363 6.52 11.29 4.25
N VAL A 364 5.47 11.87 3.68
CA VAL A 364 4.23 12.15 4.43
C VAL A 364 3.65 10.89 5.04
N LEU A 365 3.55 9.80 4.27
CA LEU A 365 2.96 8.57 4.76
C LEU A 365 3.80 7.91 5.88
N SER A 366 5.13 7.89 5.75
CA SER A 366 6.00 7.39 6.81
C SER A 366 5.93 8.24 8.09
N GLN A 367 5.71 9.55 7.98
CA GLN A 367 5.49 10.40 9.17
C GLN A 367 4.16 10.11 9.86
N VAL A 368 3.12 9.73 9.09
CA VAL A 368 1.83 9.28 9.65
C VAL A 368 2.00 7.92 10.32
N ALA A 369 2.54 6.95 9.59
CA ALA A 369 2.68 5.56 10.05
C ALA A 369 3.60 5.42 11.26
N TRP A 370 4.72 6.14 11.27
CA TRP A 370 5.75 6.02 12.31
C TRP A 370 5.75 7.19 13.30
N HIS A 371 4.66 7.99 13.33
CA HIS A 371 4.57 9.20 14.15
C HIS A 371 5.00 8.98 15.61
N ARG A 372 4.59 7.85 16.20
CA ARG A 372 4.89 7.48 17.60
C ARG A 372 6.35 7.05 17.81
N HIS A 373 7.02 6.61 16.76
CA HIS A 373 8.33 5.94 16.79
C HIS A 373 9.48 6.81 16.31
N ILE A 374 9.18 7.97 15.73
CA ILE A 374 10.18 8.97 15.38
C ILE A 374 10.25 10.06 16.49
N PRO A 375 11.43 10.65 16.72
CA PRO A 375 11.62 11.75 17.66
C PRO A 375 10.66 12.94 17.42
N PRO A 376 10.22 13.66 18.48
CA PRO A 376 9.30 14.79 18.35
C PRO A 376 9.70 15.85 17.32
N ALA A 377 11.00 16.17 17.19
CA ALA A 377 11.52 17.13 16.22
C ALA A 377 11.37 16.70 14.75
N GLN A 378 11.04 15.43 14.50
CA GLN A 378 10.89 14.84 13.17
C GLN A 378 9.43 14.50 12.82
N ARG A 379 8.53 14.64 13.81
CA ARG A 379 7.09 14.39 13.67
C ARG A 379 6.40 15.51 12.89
N LEU A 380 5.28 15.16 12.28
CA LEU A 380 4.34 16.13 11.71
C LEU A 380 4.01 17.20 12.77
N PRO A 381 4.26 18.49 12.50
CA PRO A 381 4.02 19.55 13.46
C PRO A 381 2.56 19.56 13.94
N ALA A 382 2.37 19.72 15.25
CA ALA A 382 1.08 19.79 15.96
C ALA A 382 0.16 18.55 15.87
N ALA A 383 0.38 17.62 14.93
CA ALA A 383 -0.42 16.41 14.79
C ALA A 383 -0.47 15.61 16.10
N GLN A 384 -1.67 15.20 16.49
CA GLN A 384 -1.91 14.33 17.63
C GLN A 384 -2.29 12.93 17.17
N TRP A 385 -1.83 11.93 17.92
CA TRP A 385 -2.05 10.52 17.56
C TRP A 385 -3.54 10.18 17.43
N HIS A 386 -4.37 10.66 18.36
CA HIS A 386 -5.82 10.43 18.34
C HIS A 386 -6.50 10.94 17.06
N SER A 387 -5.95 11.98 16.43
CA SER A 387 -6.48 12.55 15.18
C SER A 387 -5.86 11.89 13.94
N LEU A 388 -4.59 11.48 14.01
CA LEU A 388 -3.97 10.67 12.95
C LEU A 388 -4.67 9.30 12.80
N THR A 389 -5.20 8.73 13.88
CA THR A 389 -6.03 7.51 13.85
C THR A 389 -7.20 7.64 12.86
N SER A 390 -7.82 8.82 12.73
CA SER A 390 -8.90 9.05 11.76
C SER A 390 -8.42 8.91 10.32
N LEU A 391 -7.25 9.47 9.98
CA LEU A 391 -6.65 9.34 8.65
C LEU A 391 -6.20 7.90 8.37
N ILE A 392 -5.59 7.23 9.36
CA ILE A 392 -5.18 5.82 9.28
C ILE A 392 -6.38 4.94 8.96
N ARG A 393 -7.49 5.12 9.68
CA ARG A 393 -8.74 4.39 9.44
C ARG A 393 -9.29 4.66 8.04
N ALA A 394 -9.36 5.93 7.63
CA ALA A 394 -9.83 6.30 6.29
C ALA A 394 -8.99 5.69 5.16
N MET A 395 -7.65 5.77 5.27
CA MET A 395 -6.74 5.18 4.29
C MET A 395 -6.76 3.64 4.28
N GLY A 396 -7.23 3.00 5.35
CA GLY A 396 -7.50 1.56 5.38
C GLY A 396 -8.69 1.15 4.50
N GLN A 397 -9.55 2.10 4.11
CA GLN A 397 -10.73 1.84 3.28
C GLN A 397 -10.46 2.03 1.77
N ASP A 398 -9.23 2.39 1.36
CA ASP A 398 -8.91 2.62 -0.06
C ASP A 398 -9.20 1.38 -0.93
N THR A 399 -9.56 1.63 -2.18
CA THR A 399 -10.11 0.59 -3.06
C THR A 399 -9.05 -0.31 -3.71
N ALA A 400 -7.77 0.07 -3.66
CA ALA A 400 -6.69 -0.71 -4.22
C ALA A 400 -6.39 -1.97 -3.39
N ARG A 401 -6.27 -3.12 -4.06
CA ARG A 401 -6.04 -4.43 -3.41
C ARG A 401 -4.66 -5.02 -3.67
N TYR A 402 -3.70 -4.22 -4.10
CA TYR A 402 -2.38 -4.72 -4.51
C TYR A 402 -1.67 -5.52 -3.41
N VAL A 403 -1.79 -5.10 -2.15
CA VAL A 403 -1.15 -5.80 -1.03
C VAL A 403 -1.85 -7.11 -0.70
N ASP A 404 -3.18 -7.15 -0.78
CA ASP A 404 -3.93 -8.39 -0.51
C ASP A 404 -3.61 -9.44 -1.57
N VAL A 405 -3.54 -9.00 -2.82
CA VAL A 405 -3.15 -9.82 -3.96
C VAL A 405 -1.70 -10.26 -3.83
N ALA A 406 -0.79 -9.40 -3.36
CA ALA A 406 0.59 -9.77 -3.09
C ALA A 406 0.71 -10.82 -1.98
N ILE A 407 0.01 -10.63 -0.85
CA ILE A 407 -0.02 -11.59 0.27
C ILE A 407 -0.49 -12.96 -0.21
N ALA A 408 -1.61 -13.01 -0.94
CA ALA A 408 -2.14 -14.26 -1.48
C ALA A 408 -1.18 -14.89 -2.50
N ALA A 409 -0.69 -14.10 -3.45
CA ALA A 409 0.19 -14.59 -4.52
C ALA A 409 1.50 -15.18 -4.00
N LEU A 410 2.02 -14.66 -2.88
CA LEU A 410 3.26 -15.12 -2.24
C LEU A 410 3.04 -16.23 -1.21
N GLY A 411 1.79 -16.69 -1.01
CA GLY A 411 1.49 -17.75 -0.02
C GLY A 411 1.66 -17.31 1.44
N LEU A 412 1.56 -16.01 1.71
CA LEU A 412 1.81 -15.43 3.02
C LEU A 412 0.65 -15.43 4.04
N PRO A 413 -0.63 -15.74 3.74
CA PRO A 413 -1.73 -15.58 4.70
C PRO A 413 -1.51 -16.24 6.07
N PHE A 414 -0.81 -17.38 6.11
CA PHE A 414 -0.55 -18.14 7.35
C PHE A 414 0.69 -17.68 8.13
N PHE A 415 1.50 -16.79 7.53
CA PHE A 415 2.81 -16.41 8.06
C PHE A 415 2.97 -14.92 8.36
N ILE A 416 1.90 -14.15 8.18
CA ILE A 416 1.83 -12.77 8.63
C ILE A 416 0.90 -12.67 9.83
N SER A 417 1.28 -11.86 10.82
CA SER A 417 0.35 -11.43 11.86
C SER A 417 0.36 -9.92 12.01
N ASP A 418 -0.72 -9.40 12.58
CA ASP A 418 -0.93 -7.97 12.81
C ASP A 418 -0.73 -7.08 11.58
N PRO A 419 -1.36 -7.43 10.43
CA PRO A 419 -1.20 -6.65 9.22
C PRO A 419 -1.82 -5.25 9.39
N VAL A 420 -1.15 -4.28 8.79
CA VAL A 420 -1.60 -2.92 8.56
C VAL A 420 -1.33 -2.60 7.11
N VAL A 421 -2.38 -2.19 6.39
CA VAL A 421 -2.29 -1.67 5.03
C VAL A 421 -3.10 -0.39 4.97
N ILE A 422 -2.42 0.75 4.94
CA ILE A 422 -3.06 2.03 4.65
C ILE A 422 -2.54 2.51 3.31
N SER A 423 -3.45 2.98 2.44
CA SER A 423 -3.05 3.41 1.12
C SER A 423 -3.92 4.50 0.55
N LYS A 424 -3.43 5.12 -0.53
CA LYS A 424 -4.22 5.94 -1.43
C LYS A 424 -3.74 5.69 -2.85
N MET A 425 -4.68 5.42 -3.73
CA MET A 425 -4.42 5.28 -5.16
C MET A 425 -4.89 6.50 -5.96
N GLY A 426 -4.39 6.62 -7.19
CA GLY A 426 -4.95 7.47 -8.24
C GLY A 426 -4.73 6.86 -9.62
N PHE A 427 -5.75 6.93 -10.47
CA PHE A 427 -5.76 6.30 -11.78
C PHE A 427 -6.55 7.16 -12.77
N GLY A 428 -6.10 7.17 -14.02
CA GLY A 428 -6.86 7.76 -15.11
C GLY A 428 -6.05 7.91 -16.39
N TYR A 429 -6.76 8.15 -17.48
CA TYR A 429 -6.17 8.58 -18.74
C TYR A 429 -5.92 10.08 -18.72
N SER A 430 -4.71 10.52 -19.08
CA SER A 430 -4.41 11.93 -19.25
C SER A 430 -4.67 12.36 -20.68
N ASP A 431 -5.71 13.18 -20.91
CA ASP A 431 -5.96 13.75 -22.24
C ASP A 431 -4.83 14.65 -22.74
N GLN A 432 -4.14 15.34 -21.83
CA GLN A 432 -3.03 16.23 -22.16
C GLN A 432 -1.76 15.44 -22.53
N ARG A 433 -1.48 14.34 -21.82
CA ARG A 433 -0.26 13.54 -22.02
C ARG A 433 -0.48 12.32 -22.91
N LYS A 434 -1.74 12.05 -23.29
CA LYS A 434 -2.19 10.95 -24.14
C LYS A 434 -1.70 9.58 -23.67
N GLN A 435 -1.77 9.33 -22.36
CA GLN A 435 -1.27 8.13 -21.71
C GLN A 435 -2.10 7.80 -20.46
N THR A 436 -2.17 6.52 -20.10
CA THR A 436 -2.77 6.06 -18.85
C THR A 436 -1.74 6.08 -17.72
N GLU A 437 -2.17 6.53 -16.55
CA GLU A 437 -1.32 6.65 -15.37
C GLU A 437 -1.98 6.00 -14.16
N LEU A 438 -1.17 5.33 -13.36
CA LEU A 438 -1.59 4.72 -12.10
C LEU A 438 -0.58 5.04 -11.03
N THR A 439 -1.06 5.52 -9.90
CA THR A 439 -0.26 5.92 -8.75
C THR A 439 -0.74 5.18 -7.52
N TYR A 440 0.18 4.71 -6.70
CA TYR A 440 -0.11 3.95 -5.50
C TYR A 440 0.82 4.39 -4.38
N THR A 441 0.25 4.92 -3.31
CA THR A 441 0.97 5.33 -2.09
C THR A 441 0.48 4.46 -0.94
N ALA A 442 1.38 3.73 -0.29
CA ALA A 442 0.98 2.74 0.71
C ALA A 442 2.02 2.56 1.84
N CYS A 443 1.52 2.26 3.02
CA CYS A 443 2.29 1.78 4.17
C CYS A 443 1.82 0.37 4.46
N ILE A 444 2.78 -0.54 4.53
CA ILE A 444 2.57 -1.95 4.83
C ILE A 444 3.39 -2.25 6.08
N GLN A 445 2.72 -2.74 7.12
CA GLN A 445 3.38 -3.23 8.33
C GLN A 445 2.77 -4.57 8.75
N PHE A 446 3.62 -5.52 9.13
CA PHE A 446 3.19 -6.81 9.67
C PHE A 446 4.36 -7.49 10.39
N VAL A 447 4.03 -8.48 11.22
CA VAL A 447 5.01 -9.40 11.79
C VAL A 447 5.14 -10.60 10.84
N ASP A 448 6.32 -10.75 10.27
CA ASP A 448 6.73 -11.88 9.44
C ASP A 448 7.17 -13.05 10.34
N ARG A 449 6.45 -14.16 10.26
CA ARG A 449 6.71 -15.39 11.02
C ARG A 449 7.56 -16.42 10.26
N LEU A 450 7.93 -16.16 9.00
CA LEU A 450 8.90 -16.96 8.26
C LEU A 450 10.35 -16.62 8.62
N SER A 451 10.57 -15.43 9.17
CA SER A 451 11.89 -14.97 9.61
C SER A 451 12.53 -15.92 10.63
N LYS A 452 13.83 -16.12 10.47
CA LYS A 452 14.68 -16.95 11.31
C LYS A 452 15.87 -16.16 11.83
N SER A 453 16.41 -16.61 12.96
CA SER A 453 17.69 -16.18 13.50
C SER A 453 18.86 -16.80 12.72
N GLN A 454 20.10 -16.39 13.04
CA GLN A 454 21.30 -16.98 12.45
C GLN A 454 21.45 -18.47 12.75
N ASP A 455 20.93 -18.92 13.89
CA ASP A 455 20.93 -20.33 14.30
C ASP A 455 19.72 -21.10 13.73
N GLU A 456 19.09 -20.59 12.66
CA GLU A 456 17.94 -21.18 11.96
C GLU A 456 16.65 -21.34 12.81
N MET A 457 16.65 -20.81 14.04
CA MET A 457 15.49 -20.82 14.92
C MET A 457 14.45 -19.77 14.50
N PRO A 458 13.13 -20.06 14.62
CA PRO A 458 12.08 -19.09 14.33
C PRO A 458 12.28 -17.80 15.14
N LEU A 459 12.31 -16.66 14.44
CA LEU A 459 12.46 -15.35 15.06
C LEU A 459 11.60 -14.35 14.28
N PRO A 460 10.33 -14.15 14.70
CA PRO A 460 9.41 -13.25 14.04
C PRO A 460 10.00 -11.84 13.90
N LYS A 461 9.77 -11.21 12.75
CA LYS A 461 10.35 -9.90 12.41
C LYS A 461 9.28 -8.91 12.01
N LEU A 462 9.28 -7.73 12.63
CA LEU A 462 8.45 -6.61 12.22
C LEU A 462 8.99 -6.07 10.89
N ARG A 463 8.19 -6.20 9.84
CA ARG A 463 8.40 -5.59 8.52
C ARG A 463 7.56 -4.32 8.48
N SER A 464 8.17 -3.17 8.20
CA SER A 464 7.44 -1.90 8.03
C SER A 464 8.03 -1.15 6.84
N VAL A 465 7.21 -0.90 5.82
CA VAL A 465 7.64 -0.27 4.56
C VAL A 465 6.60 0.73 4.10
N ASN A 466 7.08 1.91 3.70
CA ASN A 466 6.28 2.94 3.05
C ASN A 466 6.74 3.04 1.60
N MET A 467 5.83 3.20 0.67
CA MET A 467 6.18 3.40 -0.74
C MET A 467 5.20 4.29 -1.47
N THR A 468 5.71 4.94 -2.50
CA THR A 468 4.92 5.61 -3.53
C THR A 468 5.45 5.19 -4.89
N LEU A 469 4.54 4.72 -5.74
CA LEU A 469 4.81 4.20 -7.08
C LEU A 469 3.97 4.97 -8.10
N ARG A 470 4.55 5.22 -9.27
CA ARG A 470 3.85 5.76 -10.44
C ARG A 470 4.17 4.93 -11.67
N ALA A 471 3.15 4.31 -12.22
CA ALA A 471 3.17 3.63 -13.49
C ALA A 471 2.63 4.55 -14.60
N VAL A 472 3.17 4.42 -15.80
CA VAL A 472 2.72 5.10 -17.03
C VAL A 472 2.75 4.12 -18.19
N LEU A 473 1.69 4.09 -18.99
CA LEU A 473 1.64 3.36 -20.25
C LEU A 473 1.08 4.25 -21.37
N ASP A 474 1.72 4.16 -22.54
CA ASP A 474 1.31 4.80 -23.78
C ASP A 474 1.36 3.77 -24.91
N LEU A 475 0.33 2.92 -24.95
CA LEU A 475 0.16 1.87 -25.98
C LEU A 475 -0.75 2.35 -27.12
N LYS A 476 -1.22 3.61 -27.06
CA LYS A 476 -2.24 4.17 -27.97
C LYS A 476 -3.57 3.41 -27.94
N ASP A 477 -3.84 2.74 -26.81
CA ASP A 477 -5.06 1.99 -26.55
C ASP A 477 -5.42 2.13 -25.06
N PRO A 478 -6.25 3.12 -24.69
CA PRO A 478 -6.57 3.41 -23.29
C PRO A 478 -7.21 2.22 -22.55
N VAL A 479 -7.96 1.37 -23.25
CA VAL A 479 -8.61 0.20 -22.66
C VAL A 479 -7.56 -0.85 -22.31
N ARG A 480 -6.66 -1.15 -23.25
CA ARG A 480 -5.56 -2.07 -23.01
C ARG A 480 -4.58 -1.54 -21.97
N GLU A 481 -4.26 -0.25 -22.02
CA GLU A 481 -3.39 0.42 -21.06
C GLU A 481 -3.93 0.28 -19.63
N ALA A 482 -5.23 0.53 -19.42
CA ALA A 482 -5.88 0.39 -18.12
C ALA A 482 -5.72 -1.02 -17.52
N LEU A 483 -5.91 -2.06 -18.34
CA LEU A 483 -5.81 -3.44 -17.86
C LEU A 483 -4.35 -3.85 -17.61
N GLU A 484 -3.42 -3.46 -18.49
CA GLU A 484 -2.00 -3.79 -18.33
C GLU A 484 -1.36 -3.04 -17.15
N ILE A 485 -1.68 -1.75 -16.96
CA ILE A 485 -1.08 -0.94 -15.90
C ILE A 485 -1.50 -1.44 -14.51
N ASP A 486 -2.72 -1.95 -14.36
CA ASP A 486 -3.22 -2.56 -13.13
C ASP A 486 -2.44 -3.83 -12.78
N ALA A 487 -2.24 -4.71 -13.76
CA ALA A 487 -1.43 -5.92 -13.60
C ALA A 487 0.04 -5.60 -13.28
N ARG A 488 0.63 -4.57 -13.93
CA ARG A 488 2.01 -4.12 -13.66
C ARG A 488 2.16 -3.56 -12.24
N MET A 489 1.17 -2.81 -11.74
CA MET A 489 1.18 -2.33 -10.36
C MET A 489 1.08 -3.49 -9.36
N ALA A 490 0.17 -4.46 -9.60
CA ALA A 490 0.06 -5.66 -8.76
C ALA A 490 1.37 -6.48 -8.74
N THR A 491 1.99 -6.66 -9.91
CA THR A 491 3.32 -7.29 -10.07
C THR A 491 4.36 -6.58 -9.22
N THR A 492 4.42 -5.25 -9.36
CA THR A 492 5.40 -4.40 -8.70
C THR A 492 5.29 -4.48 -7.18
N VAL A 493 4.08 -4.32 -6.64
CA VAL A 493 3.84 -4.40 -5.19
C VAL A 493 4.15 -5.80 -4.66
N THR A 494 3.82 -6.84 -5.43
CA THR A 494 4.14 -8.23 -5.09
C THR A 494 5.64 -8.47 -5.00
N GLU A 495 6.41 -8.01 -6.01
CA GLU A 495 7.86 -8.17 -6.02
C GLU A 495 8.56 -7.35 -4.93
N ILE A 496 8.06 -6.15 -4.61
CA ILE A 496 8.55 -5.37 -3.45
C ILE A 496 8.30 -6.16 -2.16
N LEU A 497 7.10 -6.67 -1.94
CA LEU A 497 6.77 -7.42 -0.72
C LEU A 497 7.61 -8.70 -0.60
N ARG A 498 7.79 -9.43 -1.71
CA ARG A 498 8.66 -10.61 -1.78
C ARG A 498 10.08 -10.24 -1.33
N ARG A 499 10.69 -9.20 -1.91
CA ARG A 499 12.05 -8.77 -1.58
C ARG A 499 12.22 -8.23 -0.15
N ILE A 500 11.16 -7.68 0.45
CA ILE A 500 11.16 -7.29 1.86
C ILE A 500 11.22 -8.52 2.77
N ILE A 501 10.51 -9.59 2.43
CA ILE A 501 10.46 -10.83 3.21
C ILE A 501 11.71 -11.68 2.99
N THR A 502 12.19 -11.77 1.74
CA THR A 502 13.44 -12.46 1.39
C THR A 502 14.69 -11.66 1.71
N GLU A 503 14.55 -10.43 2.22
CA GLU A 503 15.67 -9.58 2.65
C GLU A 503 16.61 -9.16 1.52
N GLU A 504 16.10 -9.10 0.30
CA GLU A 504 16.79 -8.62 -0.89
C GLU A 504 16.72 -7.09 -1.08
N LEU A 505 15.82 -6.41 -0.36
CA LEU A 505 15.62 -4.95 -0.45
C LEU A 505 15.94 -4.20 0.84
N ILE A 506 16.23 -4.90 1.94
CA ILE A 506 16.32 -4.31 3.30
C ILE A 506 17.63 -3.61 3.53
#